data_AF-A0A7C5Z365-F1
#
_entry.id   AF-A0A7C5Z365-F1
#
_cell.length_a   1.000
_cell.length_b   1.000
_cell.length_c   1.000
_cell.angle_alpha   90.00
_cell.angle_beta   90.00
_cell.angle_gamma   90.00
#
_symmetry.space_group_name_H-M   'P 1'
#
loop_
_entity.id
_entity.type
_entity.pdbx_description
1 polymer ?
#
loop_
_entity_poly.entity_id
_entity_poly.type
_entity_poly.pdbx_seq_one_letter_code
_entity_poly.pdbx_strand_id
1 'polypeptide(L)'
;MRGASSNGGVQSVKCSVIIPTRRRAGPLRETLDSLAGQTERDFEVIVVVDGEDPETRALAGTYKGAYALRWIFQPDQKGQASARNAGAAAAKSEVLLFLDDDTRPVSGWLYHHLKHHRANSGPHEIGVLGKIVDQYAVAPRSWTERYLRETRKPALAHFEACLRNQSVAFGKVAAFGLNTSILRKTFFAVGGFDPKLDFLDEDTDLGARLYDYGLRFVPEPEAIVYHHDMKDTMAHHYAIARSAGVVDIYRRREKKQYNWRLQLLAQMHCSGPLRKVAHRLAWHAPWAFQLAGALARKATDLTGSRLSFRLWYRTAAADYWKGIRAAGESIESLRELYPSRTPVLMFHSISEPQEVRLRSHSISPEKFRRFMERLKKGGHDSADLTEWDKLTTANHRVILTFDDAYDDFMQNAFPVLDRLKLKAIVFVVVDRIGKTNDWDEVRGLPRKRLLSAAEIRELHRRGIQFGSHTLTHPWLTNLSDRDLEREVRDSKRKLEDLLGVEVACFAYPWGNADMRVRAAVARAGYKAAVTAEEGLNWSEDPLCLKRVNVAEVDTSPEFVLKLRTGKDLRQHLKRTLISKGLYQDGEFRVDKKLSAVAMPQFTDPEH
;
A
#
# COMPACT_ATOMS: atom_id res chain seq x y z
N MET A 1 14.83 48.12 32.76
CA MET A 1 15.45 47.32 31.69
C MET A 1 16.38 46.28 32.30
N ARG A 2 15.97 45.01 32.30
CA ARG A 2 16.86 43.84 32.26
C ARG A 2 16.12 42.78 31.47
N GLY A 3 16.63 42.49 30.28
CA GLY A 3 16.04 41.53 29.34
C GLY A 3 16.21 40.11 29.86
N ALA A 4 15.12 39.36 29.86
CA ALA A 4 15.16 37.91 29.96
C ALA A 4 15.52 37.36 28.57
N SER A 5 16.72 36.80 28.44
CA SER A 5 17.09 35.98 27.30
C SER A 5 16.34 34.65 27.40
N SER A 6 15.41 34.40 26.49
CA SER A 6 14.85 33.08 26.26
C SER A 6 15.87 32.22 25.51
N ASN A 7 16.79 31.59 26.25
CA ASN A 7 17.56 30.47 25.73
C ASN A 7 16.60 29.28 25.53
N GLY A 8 15.98 29.21 24.36
CA GLY A 8 15.34 28.00 23.86
C GLY A 8 16.42 26.97 23.53
N GLY A 9 16.92 26.26 24.55
CA GLY A 9 17.81 25.12 24.36
C GLY A 9 17.09 24.07 23.52
N VAL A 10 17.64 23.78 22.33
CA VAL A 10 17.21 22.63 21.52
C VAL A 10 17.36 21.39 22.41
N GLN A 11 16.24 20.74 22.76
CA GLN A 11 16.30 19.48 23.49
C GLN A 11 17.19 18.49 22.73
N SER A 12 18.24 17.99 23.38
CA SER A 12 19.14 17.01 22.77
C SER A 12 18.40 15.68 22.63
N VAL A 13 17.83 15.41 21.46
CA VAL A 13 17.30 14.09 21.13
C VAL A 13 18.46 13.13 20.98
N LYS A 14 18.55 12.15 21.89
CA LYS A 14 19.61 11.12 21.87
C LYS A 14 19.30 10.02 20.87
N CYS A 15 20.35 9.46 20.28
CA CYS A 15 20.26 8.41 19.26
C CYS A 15 21.05 7.16 19.66
N SER A 16 20.50 5.97 19.35
CA SER A 16 21.21 4.69 19.41
C SER A 16 21.27 4.12 17.99
N VAL A 17 22.47 4.06 17.42
CA VAL A 17 22.72 3.41 16.12
C VAL A 17 22.88 1.91 16.35
N ILE A 18 22.09 1.10 15.66
CA ILE A 18 22.08 -0.35 15.81
C ILE A 18 22.62 -0.99 14.54
N ILE A 19 23.68 -1.78 14.69
CA ILE A 19 24.38 -2.45 13.58
C ILE A 19 24.38 -3.96 13.85
N PRO A 20 23.57 -4.76 13.14
CA PRO A 20 23.70 -6.21 13.15
C PRO A 20 24.89 -6.62 12.27
N THR A 21 25.66 -7.60 12.71
CA THR A 21 26.81 -8.10 11.94
C THR A 21 27.02 -9.59 12.14
N ARG A 22 27.59 -10.24 11.12
CA ARG A 22 28.00 -11.64 11.19
C ARG A 22 29.08 -11.96 10.17
N ARG A 23 30.25 -12.40 10.67
CA ARG A 23 31.42 -12.84 9.90
C ARG A 23 31.86 -11.81 8.85
N ARG A 24 31.87 -10.54 9.27
CA ARG A 24 32.08 -9.35 8.42
C ARG A 24 32.91 -8.27 9.10
N ALA A 25 33.94 -8.66 9.85
CA ALA A 25 34.78 -7.73 10.61
C ALA A 25 35.37 -6.59 9.75
N GLY A 26 35.76 -6.88 8.50
CA GLY A 26 36.29 -5.87 7.55
C GLY A 26 35.29 -4.76 7.21
N PRO A 27 34.17 -5.07 6.52
CA PRO A 27 33.11 -4.10 6.23
C PRO A 27 32.61 -3.36 7.47
N LEU A 28 32.45 -4.08 8.59
CA LEU A 28 32.02 -3.48 9.85
C LEU A 28 32.99 -2.40 10.33
N ARG A 29 34.30 -2.63 10.24
CA ARG A 29 35.31 -1.62 10.60
C ARG A 29 35.14 -0.35 9.75
N GLU A 30 34.97 -0.48 8.45
CA GLU A 30 34.76 0.68 7.56
C GLU A 30 33.49 1.45 7.93
N THR A 31 32.41 0.73 8.26
CA THR A 31 31.17 1.31 8.75
C THR A 31 31.40 2.08 10.05
N LEU A 32 32.06 1.48 11.04
CA LEU A 32 32.36 2.11 12.33
C LEU A 32 33.26 3.35 12.19
N ASP A 33 34.25 3.30 11.30
CA ASP A 33 35.16 4.42 11.03
C ASP A 33 34.42 5.59 10.38
N SER A 34 33.46 5.32 9.51
CA SER A 34 32.62 6.37 8.92
C SER A 34 31.74 7.10 9.95
N LEU A 35 31.32 6.40 11.02
CA LEU A 35 30.56 6.99 12.11
C LEU A 35 31.41 7.92 12.99
N ALA A 36 32.74 7.76 13.02
CA ALA A 36 33.61 8.67 13.77
C ALA A 36 33.64 10.09 13.16
N GLY A 37 33.32 10.20 11.88
CA GLY A 37 33.25 11.45 11.12
C GLY A 37 31.91 12.19 11.22
N GLN A 38 30.96 11.74 12.04
CA GLN A 38 29.66 12.38 12.17
C GLN A 38 29.76 13.77 12.83
N THR A 39 28.92 14.70 12.37
CA THR A 39 28.80 16.04 12.95
C THR A 39 28.13 16.04 14.32
N GLU A 40 27.13 15.18 14.50
CA GLU A 40 26.51 14.89 15.80
C GLU A 40 27.46 14.03 16.65
N ARG A 41 27.66 14.40 17.92
CA ARG A 41 28.61 13.73 18.82
C ARG A 41 27.96 12.97 19.98
N ASP A 42 26.72 13.31 20.35
CA ASP A 42 25.98 12.66 21.44
C ASP A 42 25.11 11.51 20.92
N PHE A 43 25.76 10.37 20.63
CA PHE A 43 25.09 9.14 20.23
C PHE A 43 25.83 7.92 20.75
N GLU A 44 25.11 6.79 20.86
CA GLU A 44 25.72 5.48 21.08
C GLU A 44 25.60 4.61 19.84
N VAL A 45 26.55 3.69 19.69
CA VAL A 45 26.57 2.65 18.67
C VAL A 45 26.51 1.30 19.36
N ILE A 46 25.62 0.44 18.89
CA ILE A 46 25.39 -0.89 19.44
C ILE A 46 25.61 -1.88 18.30
N VAL A 47 26.72 -2.59 18.36
CA VAL A 47 27.04 -3.66 17.42
C VAL A 47 26.54 -4.97 18.00
N VAL A 48 25.72 -5.68 17.23
CA VAL A 48 25.16 -6.97 17.63
C VAL A 48 25.70 -8.05 16.71
N VAL A 49 26.56 -8.91 17.27
CA VAL A 49 27.20 -10.02 16.59
C VAL A 49 26.32 -11.25 16.70
N ASP A 50 25.82 -11.74 15.57
CA ASP A 50 24.89 -12.88 15.48
C ASP A 50 25.61 -14.22 15.30
N GLY A 51 25.75 -14.96 16.40
CA GLY A 51 26.45 -16.24 16.44
C GLY A 51 27.97 -16.13 16.59
N GLU A 52 28.65 -17.27 16.46
CA GLU A 52 30.11 -17.35 16.63
C GLU A 52 30.88 -16.64 15.51
N ASP A 53 31.70 -15.67 15.93
CA ASP A 53 32.53 -14.82 15.05
C ASP A 53 33.80 -14.35 15.78
N PRO A 54 34.90 -15.15 15.76
CA PRO A 54 36.15 -14.82 16.43
C PRO A 54 36.83 -13.57 15.87
N GLU A 55 36.70 -13.32 14.55
CA GLU A 55 37.32 -12.15 13.90
C GLU A 55 36.66 -10.86 14.36
N THR A 56 35.33 -10.80 14.40
CA THR A 56 34.62 -9.63 14.93
C THR A 56 34.85 -9.47 16.44
N ARG A 57 35.06 -10.55 17.19
CA ARG A 57 35.46 -10.47 18.59
C ARG A 57 36.86 -9.87 18.76
N ALA A 58 37.81 -10.23 17.91
CA ALA A 58 39.15 -9.62 17.89
C ALA A 58 39.09 -8.13 17.51
N LEU A 59 38.24 -7.77 16.55
CA LEU A 59 37.94 -6.37 16.22
C LEU A 59 37.41 -5.62 17.44
N ALA A 60 36.44 -6.18 18.16
CA ALA A 60 35.86 -5.54 19.35
C ALA A 60 36.90 -5.25 20.45
N GLY A 61 37.90 -6.12 20.61
CA GLY A 61 38.98 -5.92 21.58
C GLY A 61 40.00 -4.85 21.19
N THR A 62 40.11 -4.51 19.90
CA THR A 62 41.12 -3.58 19.38
C THR A 62 40.53 -2.24 18.92
N TYR A 63 39.24 -2.18 18.63
CA TYR A 63 38.57 -1.00 18.10
C TYR A 63 38.36 0.07 19.19
N LYS A 64 38.86 1.28 18.95
CA LYS A 64 38.64 2.46 19.81
C LYS A 64 37.76 3.45 19.07
N GLY A 65 36.47 3.47 19.40
CA GLY A 65 35.50 4.38 18.79
C GLY A 65 35.60 5.81 19.30
N ALA A 66 35.22 6.78 18.46
CA ALA A 66 35.10 8.20 18.83
C ALA A 66 33.75 8.54 19.51
N TYR A 67 32.96 7.52 19.83
CA TYR A 67 31.59 7.58 20.34
C TYR A 67 31.38 6.43 21.34
N ALA A 68 30.29 6.47 22.11
CA ALA A 68 29.95 5.39 23.01
C ALA A 68 29.64 4.13 22.20
N LEU A 69 30.47 3.09 22.33
CA LEU A 69 30.35 1.86 21.56
C LEU A 69 30.12 0.68 22.50
N ARG A 70 29.07 -0.11 22.21
CA ARG A 70 28.76 -1.34 22.93
C ARG A 70 28.68 -2.52 21.96
N TRP A 71 29.25 -3.63 22.39
CA TRP A 71 29.21 -4.91 21.68
C TRP A 71 28.27 -5.88 22.39
N ILE A 72 27.40 -6.53 21.63
CA ILE A 72 26.53 -7.61 22.11
C ILE A 72 26.86 -8.85 21.29
N PHE A 73 27.31 -9.91 21.96
CA PHE A 73 27.62 -11.19 21.33
C PHE A 73 26.52 -12.20 21.62
N GLN A 74 25.81 -12.63 20.59
CA GLN A 74 24.83 -13.71 20.72
C GLN A 74 25.52 -15.05 20.44
N PRO A 75 25.38 -16.05 21.34
CA PRO A 75 26.03 -17.34 21.14
C PRO A 75 25.45 -18.11 19.96
N ASP A 76 24.12 -18.05 19.79
CA ASP A 76 23.42 -18.73 18.71
C ASP A 76 23.21 -17.77 17.53
N GLN A 77 23.20 -18.33 16.31
CA GLN A 77 22.75 -17.64 15.12
C GLN A 77 21.22 -17.56 15.11
N LYS A 78 20.67 -16.37 15.35
CA LYS A 78 19.22 -16.08 15.39
C LYS A 78 18.74 -15.17 14.25
N GLY A 79 19.64 -14.71 13.38
CA GLY A 79 19.32 -13.91 12.21
C GLY A 79 19.28 -12.40 12.45
N GLN A 80 19.23 -11.64 11.36
CA GLN A 80 19.37 -10.18 11.38
C GLN A 80 18.25 -9.48 12.15
N ALA A 81 17.01 -9.94 12.01
CA ALA A 81 15.86 -9.42 12.75
C ALA A 81 16.07 -9.53 14.28
N SER A 82 16.53 -10.70 14.75
CA SER A 82 16.85 -10.95 16.16
C SER A 82 17.99 -10.05 16.64
N ALA A 83 19.03 -9.86 15.83
CA ALA A 83 20.15 -8.97 16.15
C ALA A 83 19.70 -7.51 16.27
N ARG A 84 18.90 -6.99 15.33
CA ARG A 84 18.35 -5.63 15.39
C ARG A 84 17.46 -5.43 16.63
N ASN A 85 16.62 -6.41 16.95
CA ASN A 85 15.79 -6.38 18.16
C ASN A 85 16.61 -6.36 19.45
N ALA A 86 17.66 -7.17 19.55
CA ALA A 86 18.54 -7.17 20.71
C ALA A 86 19.26 -5.83 20.89
N GLY A 87 19.71 -5.21 19.78
CA GLY A 87 20.27 -3.87 19.78
C GLY A 87 19.26 -2.82 20.26
N ALA A 88 18.02 -2.86 19.75
CA ALA A 88 16.94 -1.97 20.15
C ALA A 88 16.55 -2.13 21.62
N ALA A 89 16.54 -3.37 22.14
CA ALA A 89 16.24 -3.65 23.54
C ALA A 89 17.31 -3.05 24.46
N ALA A 90 18.58 -3.20 24.07
CA ALA A 90 19.71 -2.70 24.83
C ALA A 90 19.87 -1.18 24.75
N ALA A 91 19.33 -0.53 23.70
CA ALA A 91 19.41 0.91 23.48
C ALA A 91 18.90 1.73 24.66
N LYS A 92 19.63 2.80 25.00
CA LYS A 92 19.29 3.75 26.08
C LYS A 92 18.64 5.02 25.55
N SER A 93 18.82 5.31 24.26
CA SER A 93 18.29 6.52 23.63
C SER A 93 16.83 6.39 23.22
N GLU A 94 16.18 7.54 23.06
CA GLU A 94 14.79 7.61 22.62
C GLU A 94 14.65 7.28 21.14
N VAL A 95 15.60 7.70 20.30
CA VAL A 95 15.60 7.39 18.85
C VAL A 95 16.49 6.18 18.58
N LEU A 96 15.93 5.21 17.87
CA LEU A 96 16.66 4.11 17.26
C LEU A 96 16.96 4.45 15.81
N LEU A 97 18.19 4.17 15.35
CA LEU A 97 18.61 4.34 13.97
C LEU A 97 19.28 3.04 13.48
N PHE A 98 18.69 2.41 12.48
CA PHE A 98 19.16 1.11 11.98
C PHE A 98 20.13 1.31 10.81
N LEU A 99 21.29 0.67 10.90
CA LEU A 99 22.36 0.72 9.91
C LEU A 99 22.92 -0.70 9.69
N ASP A 100 23.38 -1.01 8.49
CA ASP A 100 23.99 -2.32 8.17
C ASP A 100 25.52 -2.24 8.19
N ASP A 101 26.19 -3.39 8.34
CA ASP A 101 27.64 -3.49 8.53
C ASP A 101 28.47 -3.31 7.25
N ASP A 102 27.82 -3.14 6.10
CA ASP A 102 28.42 -2.90 4.78
C ASP A 102 28.07 -1.52 4.23
N THR A 103 28.04 -0.51 5.10
CA THR A 103 27.54 0.81 4.76
C THR A 103 28.41 1.98 5.20
N ARG A 104 28.38 3.07 4.43
CA ARG A 104 29.13 4.30 4.70
C ARG A 104 28.20 5.52 4.70
N PRO A 105 27.68 5.94 5.86
CA PRO A 105 26.97 7.20 6.00
C PRO A 105 27.83 8.43 5.67
N VAL A 106 27.21 9.47 5.12
CA VAL A 106 27.84 10.80 4.96
C VAL A 106 28.03 11.49 6.32
N SER A 107 28.92 12.47 6.44
CA SER A 107 29.26 13.11 7.73
C SER A 107 28.08 13.80 8.43
N GLY A 108 27.11 14.32 7.70
CA GLY A 108 25.89 14.93 8.25
C GLY A 108 24.76 13.94 8.55
N TRP A 109 24.96 12.64 8.32
CA TRP A 109 23.90 11.64 8.31
C TRP A 109 23.04 11.61 9.58
N LEU A 110 23.67 11.59 10.76
CA LEU A 110 22.95 11.64 12.05
C LEU A 110 22.10 12.91 12.19
N TYR A 111 22.66 14.08 11.84
CA TYR A 111 21.95 15.35 11.89
C TYR A 111 20.68 15.31 11.02
N HIS A 112 20.80 14.78 9.79
CA HIS A 112 19.70 14.68 8.85
C HIS A 112 18.55 13.81 9.36
N HIS A 113 18.84 12.73 10.10
CA HIS A 113 17.80 11.98 10.81
C HIS A 113 17.23 12.74 12.01
N LEU A 114 18.08 13.29 12.87
CA LEU A 114 17.65 13.85 14.16
C LEU A 114 16.94 15.20 14.04
N LYS A 115 17.21 16.00 13.01
CA LYS A 115 16.53 17.29 12.81
C LYS A 115 15.01 17.14 12.74
N HIS A 116 14.52 16.06 12.13
CA HIS A 116 13.08 15.78 12.00
C HIS A 116 12.47 15.39 13.34
N HIS A 117 13.14 14.54 14.11
CA HIS A 117 12.69 14.17 15.46
C HIS A 117 12.68 15.38 16.41
N ARG A 118 13.70 16.25 16.33
CA ARG A 118 13.79 17.50 17.11
C ARG A 118 12.70 18.51 16.74
N ALA A 119 12.39 18.62 15.44
CA ALA A 119 11.36 19.53 14.95
C ALA A 119 9.94 19.01 15.18
N ASN A 120 9.78 17.70 15.44
CA ASN A 120 8.47 17.08 15.63
C ASN A 120 7.88 17.42 17.01
N SER A 121 7.18 18.55 17.07
CA SER A 121 6.37 18.97 18.22
C SER A 121 4.90 18.56 18.10
N GLY A 122 4.54 17.89 17.00
CA GLY A 122 3.18 17.45 16.73
C GLY A 122 2.76 16.21 17.53
N PRO A 123 1.46 15.90 17.57
CA PRO A 123 0.94 14.72 18.26
C PRO A 123 1.27 13.40 17.54
N HIS A 124 1.86 13.46 16.34
CA HIS A 124 2.07 12.30 15.48
C HIS A 124 3.51 11.81 15.56
N GLU A 125 3.67 10.49 15.67
CA GLU A 125 4.97 9.84 15.63
C GLU A 125 5.47 9.74 14.18
N ILE A 126 6.79 9.91 14.00
CA ILE A 126 7.43 9.92 12.70
C ILE A 126 8.46 8.79 12.57
N GLY A 127 8.64 8.30 11.35
CA GLY A 127 9.79 7.50 10.95
C GLY A 127 10.53 8.21 9.82
N VAL A 128 11.83 8.41 9.98
CA VAL A 128 12.66 9.08 8.97
C VAL A 128 13.33 8.03 8.10
N LEU A 129 13.23 8.18 6.79
CA LEU A 129 13.78 7.27 5.78
C LEU A 129 14.88 8.00 5.03
N GLY A 130 16.12 7.57 5.24
CA GLY A 130 17.27 8.11 4.54
C GLY A 130 17.43 7.51 3.14
N LYS A 131 18.26 8.16 2.33
CA LYS A 131 18.56 7.74 0.97
C LYS A 131 19.65 6.67 0.96
N ILE A 132 19.39 5.54 0.30
CA ILE A 132 20.38 4.48 0.08
C ILE A 132 20.93 4.61 -1.33
N VAL A 133 22.26 4.61 -1.46
CA VAL A 133 22.96 4.64 -2.75
C VAL A 133 23.82 3.39 -2.87
N ASP A 134 23.37 2.45 -3.69
CA ASP A 134 24.12 1.22 -3.96
C ASP A 134 25.43 1.54 -4.71
N GLN A 135 26.54 1.08 -4.15
CA GLN A 135 27.86 1.06 -4.79
C GLN A 135 28.29 -0.39 -4.99
N TYR A 136 28.43 -0.80 -6.25
CA TYR A 136 28.93 -2.13 -6.58
C TYR A 136 30.46 -2.11 -6.64
N ALA A 137 31.11 -2.96 -5.85
CA ALA A 137 32.57 -3.03 -5.79
C ALA A 137 33.21 -3.48 -7.12
N VAL A 138 32.46 -4.21 -7.95
CA VAL A 138 32.92 -4.72 -9.24
C VAL A 138 31.93 -4.45 -10.37
N ALA A 139 32.46 -4.26 -11.58
CA ALA A 139 31.65 -4.23 -12.80
C ALA A 139 30.83 -5.53 -12.94
N PRO A 140 29.65 -5.48 -13.58
CA PRO A 140 28.84 -6.67 -13.80
C PRO A 140 29.62 -7.69 -14.64
N ARG A 141 29.62 -8.95 -14.21
CA ARG A 141 30.37 -10.06 -14.84
C ARG A 141 29.67 -10.60 -16.08
N SER A 142 28.38 -10.28 -16.26
CA SER A 142 27.58 -10.75 -17.40
C SER A 142 26.45 -9.76 -17.77
N TRP A 143 25.84 -9.93 -18.94
CA TRP A 143 24.67 -9.14 -19.34
C TRP A 143 23.46 -9.42 -18.44
N THR A 144 23.24 -10.68 -18.05
CA THR A 144 22.19 -11.02 -17.09
C THR A 144 22.40 -10.32 -15.75
N GLU A 145 23.62 -10.32 -15.21
CA GLU A 145 23.91 -9.61 -13.97
C GLU A 145 23.68 -8.10 -14.11
N ARG A 146 24.16 -7.49 -15.20
CA ARG A 146 23.93 -6.07 -15.49
C ARG A 146 22.45 -5.74 -15.50
N TYR A 147 21.64 -6.48 -16.26
CA TYR A 147 20.21 -6.25 -16.34
C TYR A 147 19.50 -6.52 -15.02
N LEU A 148 19.94 -7.51 -14.23
CA LEU A 148 19.37 -7.71 -12.90
C LEU A 148 19.65 -6.51 -11.97
N ARG A 149 20.86 -5.95 -11.97
CA ARG A 149 21.17 -4.70 -11.24
C ARG A 149 20.29 -3.54 -11.73
N GLU A 150 20.01 -3.46 -13.05
CA GLU A 150 19.09 -2.47 -13.62
C GLU A 150 17.63 -2.66 -13.16
N THR A 151 17.17 -3.90 -12.89
CA THR A 151 15.78 -4.16 -12.45
C THR A 151 15.44 -3.63 -11.06
N ARG A 152 16.44 -3.31 -10.22
CA ARG A 152 16.20 -2.68 -8.91
C ARG A 152 15.76 -1.22 -9.04
N LYS A 153 16.22 -0.51 -10.09
CA LYS A 153 15.97 0.92 -10.27
C LYS A 153 14.47 1.27 -10.36
N PRO A 154 13.63 0.58 -11.14
CA PRO A 154 12.20 0.88 -11.19
C PRO A 154 11.47 0.66 -9.86
N ALA A 155 11.86 -0.36 -9.08
CA ALA A 155 11.25 -0.63 -7.78
C ALA A 155 11.57 0.48 -6.78
N LEU A 156 12.84 0.91 -6.72
CA LEU A 156 13.27 2.04 -5.90
C LEU A 156 12.61 3.36 -6.35
N ALA A 157 12.56 3.62 -7.66
CA ALA A 157 11.88 4.80 -8.20
C ALA A 157 10.38 4.80 -7.87
N HIS A 158 9.73 3.65 -7.86
CA HIS A 158 8.33 3.53 -7.45
C HIS A 158 8.15 3.80 -5.95
N PHE A 159 9.03 3.26 -5.10
CA PHE A 159 9.07 3.55 -3.66
C PHE A 159 9.23 5.05 -3.39
N GLU A 160 10.23 5.70 -4.01
CA GLU A 160 10.47 7.14 -3.89
C GLU A 160 9.30 7.97 -4.41
N ALA A 161 8.69 7.57 -5.53
CA ALA A 161 7.50 8.23 -6.06
C ALA A 161 6.31 8.13 -5.11
N CYS A 162 6.10 6.98 -4.46
CA CYS A 162 5.05 6.82 -3.48
C CYS A 162 5.25 7.75 -2.28
N LEU A 163 6.47 7.84 -1.74
CA LEU A 163 6.80 8.76 -0.64
C LEU A 163 6.62 10.22 -1.03
N ARG A 164 7.16 10.62 -2.19
CA ARG A 164 7.08 12.00 -2.70
C ARG A 164 5.64 12.46 -2.90
N ASN A 165 4.80 11.56 -3.43
CA ASN A 165 3.41 11.86 -3.76
C ASN A 165 2.44 11.49 -2.62
N GLN A 166 2.94 11.07 -1.45
CA GLN A 166 2.13 10.57 -0.33
C GLN A 166 1.07 9.55 -0.78
N SER A 167 1.44 8.65 -1.70
CA SER A 167 0.50 7.71 -2.30
C SER A 167 0.14 6.60 -1.33
N VAL A 168 -1.15 6.27 -1.20
CA VAL A 168 -1.60 5.09 -0.44
C VAL A 168 -1.08 3.76 -1.01
N ALA A 169 -0.58 3.75 -2.26
CA ALA A 169 0.14 2.61 -2.80
C ALA A 169 1.43 2.29 -2.03
N PHE A 170 1.95 3.24 -1.24
CA PHE A 170 3.10 3.04 -0.37
C PHE A 170 2.91 1.85 0.58
N GLY A 171 1.69 1.58 1.08
CA GLY A 171 1.45 0.44 1.97
C GLY A 171 1.84 -0.92 1.38
N LYS A 172 1.91 -1.03 0.04
CA LYS A 172 2.39 -2.24 -0.66
C LYS A 172 3.91 -2.31 -0.72
N VAL A 173 4.60 -1.18 -0.77
CA VAL A 173 6.06 -1.13 -0.92
C VAL A 173 6.78 -0.66 0.35
N ALA A 174 6.03 -0.45 1.44
CA ALA A 174 6.56 0.04 2.70
C ALA A 174 7.64 -0.92 3.21
N ALA A 175 8.83 -0.36 3.44
CA ALA A 175 9.98 -1.05 4.00
C ALA A 175 10.62 -0.15 5.07
N PHE A 176 11.04 -0.75 6.18
CA PHE A 176 11.63 -0.06 7.30
C PHE A 176 12.74 -0.91 7.90
N GLY A 177 13.99 -0.61 7.54
CA GLY A 177 15.16 -1.40 7.88
C GLY A 177 16.41 -0.54 7.79
N LEU A 178 17.27 -0.81 6.81
CA LEU A 178 18.48 -0.01 6.57
C LEU A 178 18.17 1.49 6.42
N ASN A 179 18.97 2.33 7.08
CA ASN A 179 18.96 3.78 6.97
C ASN A 179 17.61 4.42 7.38
N THR A 180 17.03 3.92 8.48
CA THR A 180 15.77 4.41 9.01
C THR A 180 15.84 4.70 10.50
N SER A 181 15.22 5.79 10.95
CA SER A 181 15.10 6.13 12.38
C SER A 181 13.68 6.27 12.87
N ILE A 182 13.45 5.84 14.11
CA ILE A 182 12.14 5.80 14.74
C ILE A 182 12.27 5.96 16.27
N LEU A 183 11.20 6.42 16.92
CA LEU A 183 11.13 6.37 18.38
C LEU A 183 11.12 4.93 18.87
N ARG A 184 11.91 4.66 19.92
CA ARG A 184 12.02 3.37 20.60
C ARG A 184 10.66 2.87 21.08
N LYS A 185 9.83 3.76 21.63
CA LYS A 185 8.45 3.42 22.06
C LYS A 185 7.59 2.89 20.90
N THR A 186 7.67 3.53 19.73
CA THR A 186 6.87 3.16 18.55
C THR A 186 7.36 1.85 17.96
N PHE A 187 8.68 1.65 17.88
CA PHE A 187 9.27 0.39 17.45
C PHE A 187 8.75 -0.81 18.27
N PHE A 188 8.71 -0.67 19.59
CA PHE A 188 8.18 -1.72 20.47
C PHE A 188 6.65 -1.81 20.46
N ALA A 189 5.93 -0.70 20.27
CA ALA A 189 4.47 -0.70 20.17
C ALA A 189 3.97 -1.57 19.00
N VAL A 190 4.72 -1.65 17.90
CA VAL A 190 4.40 -2.54 16.77
C VAL A 190 5.04 -3.92 16.87
N GLY A 191 5.84 -4.20 17.91
CA GLY A 191 6.46 -5.51 18.16
C GLY A 191 7.88 -5.72 17.61
N GLY A 192 8.57 -4.66 17.13
CA GLY A 192 9.92 -4.76 16.58
C GLY A 192 10.02 -5.55 15.27
N PHE A 193 11.20 -6.00 14.87
CA PHE A 193 11.38 -6.91 13.73
C PHE A 193 10.84 -8.31 14.07
N ASP A 194 10.37 -9.07 13.09
CA ASP A 194 9.92 -10.45 13.30
C ASP A 194 11.09 -11.44 13.19
N PRO A 195 11.51 -12.11 14.28
CA PRO A 195 12.61 -13.07 14.25
C PRO A 195 12.41 -14.27 13.31
N LYS A 196 11.17 -14.61 12.95
CA LYS A 196 10.89 -15.69 12.00
C LYS A 196 11.20 -15.30 10.54
N LEU A 197 11.42 -14.01 10.27
CA LEU A 197 11.86 -13.46 8.99
C LEU A 197 13.37 -13.21 9.04
N ASP A 198 14.17 -14.27 9.02
CA ASP A 198 15.63 -14.19 9.26
C ASP A 198 16.47 -13.95 8.00
N PHE A 199 15.92 -14.23 6.81
CA PHE A 199 16.65 -14.17 5.53
C PHE A 199 16.15 -13.08 4.56
N LEU A 200 14.85 -12.74 4.62
CA LEU A 200 14.21 -11.82 3.68
C LEU A 200 13.00 -11.17 4.36
N ASP A 201 12.65 -9.96 3.91
CA ASP A 201 11.36 -9.31 4.10
C ASP A 201 11.08 -8.74 5.51
N GLU A 202 12.00 -8.85 6.46
CA GLU A 202 11.82 -8.34 7.82
C GLU A 202 11.58 -6.83 7.85
N ASP A 203 12.21 -6.11 6.93
CA ASP A 203 12.04 -4.68 6.71
C ASP A 203 10.67 -4.34 6.11
N THR A 204 10.19 -5.09 5.12
CA THR A 204 8.86 -4.91 4.52
C THR A 204 7.73 -5.30 5.47
N ASP A 205 7.98 -6.27 6.36
CA ASP A 205 7.04 -6.65 7.41
C ASP A 205 6.89 -5.54 8.45
N LEU A 206 8.01 -5.02 8.96
CA LEU A 206 7.99 -3.89 9.88
C LEU A 206 7.40 -2.65 9.23
N GLY A 207 7.79 -2.35 7.98
CA GLY A 207 7.26 -1.24 7.20
C GLY A 207 5.73 -1.30 7.04
N ALA A 208 5.19 -2.47 6.70
CA ALA A 208 3.74 -2.66 6.61
C ALA A 208 3.04 -2.44 7.97
N ARG A 209 3.57 -2.99 9.06
CA ARG A 209 2.99 -2.79 10.41
C ARG A 209 3.04 -1.35 10.88
N LEU A 210 4.13 -0.63 10.58
CA LEU A 210 4.26 0.81 10.87
C LEU A 210 3.29 1.65 10.02
N TYR A 211 3.07 1.27 8.77
CA TYR A 211 2.06 1.88 7.91
C TYR A 211 0.64 1.66 8.46
N ASP A 212 0.33 0.44 8.90
CA ASP A 212 -0.95 0.11 9.52
C ASP A 212 -1.17 0.82 10.86
N TYR A 213 -0.12 0.97 11.66
CA TYR A 213 -0.10 1.78 12.88
C TYR A 213 -0.39 3.28 12.61
N GLY A 214 -0.23 3.75 11.38
CA GLY A 214 -0.43 5.15 11.01
C GLY A 214 0.77 6.04 11.29
N LEU A 215 1.99 5.47 11.26
CA LEU A 215 3.24 6.22 11.35
C LEU A 215 3.36 7.21 10.17
N ARG A 216 3.84 8.43 10.44
CA ARG A 216 4.18 9.37 9.38
C ARG A 216 5.60 9.11 8.86
N PHE A 217 5.69 8.74 7.59
CA PHE A 217 6.96 8.49 6.89
C PHE A 217 7.54 9.80 6.36
N VAL A 218 8.76 10.13 6.77
CA VAL A 218 9.46 11.36 6.38
C VAL A 218 10.67 10.99 5.53
N PRO A 219 10.63 11.20 4.20
CA PRO A 219 11.81 11.00 3.37
C PRO A 219 12.83 12.12 3.62
N GLU A 220 14.10 11.76 3.84
CA GLU A 220 15.21 12.69 4.01
C GLU A 220 16.30 12.37 2.98
N PRO A 221 16.33 13.09 1.84
CA PRO A 221 17.23 12.76 0.74
C PRO A 221 18.72 13.01 1.03
N GLU A 222 19.04 13.84 2.03
CA GLU A 222 20.40 14.16 2.46
C GLU A 222 20.95 13.21 3.55
N ALA A 223 20.10 12.38 4.17
CA ALA A 223 20.52 11.27 5.03
C ALA A 223 21.04 10.11 4.16
N ILE A 224 22.17 10.34 3.48
CA ILE A 224 22.72 9.42 2.49
C ILE A 224 23.59 8.37 3.18
N VAL A 225 23.36 7.12 2.78
CA VAL A 225 24.23 5.98 3.08
C VAL A 225 24.66 5.33 1.78
N TYR A 226 25.97 5.15 1.59
CA TYR A 226 26.49 4.32 0.52
C TYR A 226 26.51 2.87 0.95
N HIS A 227 25.82 2.00 0.21
CA HIS A 227 25.71 0.58 0.53
C HIS A 227 26.61 -0.22 -0.42
N HIS A 228 27.58 -0.93 0.15
CA HIS A 228 28.57 -1.70 -0.60
C HIS A 228 28.04 -3.11 -0.87
N ASP A 229 27.31 -3.30 -1.98
CA ASP A 229 26.75 -4.61 -2.31
C ASP A 229 27.85 -5.57 -2.83
N MET A 230 28.28 -6.46 -1.93
CA MET A 230 29.26 -7.51 -2.19
C MET A 230 28.62 -8.87 -2.56
N LYS A 231 27.29 -8.95 -2.63
CA LYS A 231 26.57 -10.22 -2.81
C LYS A 231 26.69 -10.70 -4.26
N ASP A 232 26.76 -12.03 -4.46
CA ASP A 232 26.54 -12.62 -5.78
C ASP A 232 25.09 -12.41 -6.19
N THR A 233 24.85 -11.39 -7.04
CA THR A 233 23.51 -10.99 -7.48
C THR A 233 22.72 -12.15 -8.09
N MET A 234 23.38 -13.11 -8.74
CA MET A 234 22.75 -14.24 -9.42
C MET A 234 22.33 -15.34 -8.45
N ALA A 235 23.24 -15.79 -7.59
CA ALA A 235 22.92 -16.76 -6.55
C ALA A 235 21.80 -16.21 -5.63
N HIS A 236 21.87 -14.91 -5.34
CA HIS A 236 20.88 -14.23 -4.51
C HIS A 236 19.49 -14.18 -5.16
N HIS A 237 19.39 -13.98 -6.48
CA HIS A 237 18.08 -13.91 -7.17
C HIS A 237 17.22 -15.17 -7.00
N TYR A 238 17.81 -16.35 -7.21
CA TYR A 238 17.09 -17.62 -7.06
C TYR A 238 16.78 -17.94 -5.59
N ALA A 239 17.73 -17.65 -4.69
CA ALA A 239 17.53 -17.82 -3.26
C ALA A 239 16.37 -16.95 -2.73
N ILE A 240 16.28 -15.69 -3.19
CA ILE A 240 15.16 -14.79 -2.88
C ILE A 240 13.84 -15.38 -3.39
N ALA A 241 13.78 -15.80 -4.66
CA ALA A 241 12.53 -16.31 -5.23
C ALA A 241 11.98 -17.51 -4.44
N ARG A 242 12.85 -18.46 -4.08
CA ARG A 242 12.46 -19.62 -3.28
C ARG A 242 12.05 -19.23 -1.85
N SER A 243 12.82 -18.37 -1.19
CA SER A 243 12.55 -17.95 0.18
C SER A 243 11.26 -17.12 0.27
N ALA A 244 11.01 -16.25 -0.71
CA ALA A 244 9.78 -15.47 -0.82
C ALA A 244 8.53 -16.36 -0.84
N GLY A 245 8.59 -17.53 -1.49
CA GLY A 245 7.50 -18.49 -1.50
C GLY A 245 7.15 -19.03 -0.10
N VAL A 246 8.15 -19.34 0.72
CA VAL A 246 7.95 -19.80 2.11
C VAL A 246 7.44 -18.65 2.99
N VAL A 247 8.09 -17.49 2.89
CA VAL A 247 7.74 -16.29 3.68
C VAL A 247 6.31 -15.82 3.39
N ASP A 248 5.85 -15.86 2.14
CA ASP A 248 4.48 -15.45 1.80
C ASP A 248 3.41 -16.33 2.45
N ILE A 249 3.68 -17.63 2.59
CA ILE A 249 2.78 -18.54 3.31
C ILE A 249 2.73 -18.20 4.79
N TYR A 250 3.89 -17.99 5.42
CA TYR A 250 3.98 -17.55 6.81
C TYR A 250 3.21 -16.23 7.04
N ARG A 251 3.46 -15.21 6.21
CA ARG A 251 2.78 -13.91 6.29
C ARG A 251 1.26 -14.05 6.17
N ARG A 252 0.79 -14.93 5.28
CA ARG A 252 -0.65 -15.09 5.06
C ARG A 252 -1.32 -15.93 6.14
N ARG A 253 -0.76 -17.09 6.51
CA ARG A 253 -1.34 -18.00 7.50
C ARG A 253 -1.21 -17.49 8.93
N GLU A 254 -0.02 -17.07 9.34
CA GLU A 254 0.24 -16.67 10.72
C GLU A 254 -0.09 -15.20 10.97
N LYS A 255 0.36 -14.30 10.07
CA LYS A 255 0.25 -12.85 10.31
C LYS A 255 -1.02 -12.21 9.72
N LYS A 256 -1.75 -12.93 8.85
CA LYS A 256 -2.93 -12.44 8.12
C LYS A 256 -2.69 -11.11 7.37
N GLN A 257 -1.45 -10.85 6.96
CA GLN A 257 -1.08 -9.58 6.33
C GLN A 257 -1.63 -9.46 4.91
N TYR A 258 -1.74 -8.21 4.45
CA TYR A 258 -2.08 -7.82 3.08
C TYR A 258 -0.87 -7.14 2.45
N ASN A 259 -0.26 -7.78 1.44
CA ASN A 259 0.87 -7.23 0.68
C ASN A 259 0.62 -7.53 -0.81
N TRP A 260 1.05 -6.65 -1.72
CA TRP A 260 0.96 -6.89 -3.17
C TRP A 260 1.61 -8.21 -3.59
N ARG A 261 2.68 -8.66 -2.91
CA ARG A 261 3.35 -9.92 -3.26
C ARG A 261 2.45 -11.13 -3.04
N LEU A 262 1.53 -11.07 -2.06
CA LEU A 262 0.57 -12.15 -1.80
C LEU A 262 -0.43 -12.35 -2.94
N GLN A 263 -0.56 -11.37 -3.86
CA GLN A 263 -1.32 -11.57 -5.10
C GLN A 263 -0.70 -12.64 -6.01
N LEU A 264 0.58 -13.01 -5.81
CA LEU A 264 1.23 -14.11 -6.51
C LEU A 264 0.60 -15.46 -6.15
N LEU A 265 0.24 -15.66 -4.88
CA LEU A 265 -0.41 -16.90 -4.39
C LEU A 265 -1.68 -17.21 -5.17
N ALA A 266 -2.43 -16.17 -5.52
CA ALA A 266 -3.71 -16.31 -6.19
C ALA A 266 -3.62 -16.43 -7.73
N GLN A 267 -2.42 -16.30 -8.32
CA GLN A 267 -2.25 -16.42 -9.77
C GLN A 267 -2.60 -17.82 -10.31
N MET A 268 -2.56 -18.86 -9.47
CA MET A 268 -2.95 -20.22 -9.88
C MET A 268 -4.45 -20.43 -10.10
N HIS A 269 -5.28 -19.49 -9.64
CA HIS A 269 -6.73 -19.64 -9.65
C HIS A 269 -7.44 -18.47 -10.29
N CYS A 270 -6.95 -17.25 -10.06
CA CYS A 270 -7.67 -16.03 -10.38
C CYS A 270 -7.02 -15.19 -11.51
N SER A 271 -5.98 -15.68 -12.17
CA SER A 271 -5.38 -15.01 -13.34
C SER A 271 -6.12 -15.36 -14.64
N GLY A 272 -5.78 -14.65 -15.73
CA GLY A 272 -6.20 -15.05 -17.08
C GLY A 272 -5.75 -16.48 -17.43
N PRO A 273 -6.43 -17.16 -18.39
CA PRO A 273 -6.26 -18.60 -18.65
C PRO A 273 -4.81 -18.98 -18.97
N LEU A 274 -4.12 -18.22 -19.82
CA LEU A 274 -2.71 -18.47 -20.17
C LEU A 274 -1.77 -18.37 -18.97
N ARG A 275 -1.97 -17.34 -18.13
CA ARG A 275 -1.15 -17.12 -16.93
C ARG A 275 -1.39 -18.21 -15.89
N LYS A 276 -2.63 -18.69 -15.79
CA LYS A 276 -3.02 -19.79 -14.90
C LYS A 276 -2.31 -21.08 -15.31
N VAL A 277 -2.32 -21.40 -16.61
CA VAL A 277 -1.60 -22.56 -17.16
C VAL A 277 -0.10 -22.44 -16.89
N ALA A 278 0.51 -21.28 -17.16
CA ALA A 278 1.93 -21.07 -16.92
C ALA A 278 2.33 -21.29 -15.45
N HIS A 279 1.58 -20.76 -14.47
CA HIS A 279 1.87 -20.96 -13.05
C HIS A 279 1.66 -22.41 -12.60
N ARG A 280 0.65 -23.11 -13.15
CA ARG A 280 0.45 -24.56 -12.88
C ARG A 280 1.56 -25.41 -13.48
N LEU A 281 2.04 -25.08 -14.68
CA LEU A 281 3.20 -25.74 -15.27
C LEU A 281 4.47 -25.49 -14.45
N ALA A 282 4.67 -24.26 -13.96
CA ALA A 282 5.78 -23.94 -13.05
C ALA A 282 5.71 -24.74 -11.73
N TRP A 283 4.49 -25.09 -11.30
CA TRP A 283 4.28 -25.97 -10.16
C TRP A 283 4.61 -27.44 -10.47
N HIS A 284 4.00 -28.04 -11.49
CA HIS A 284 4.14 -29.47 -11.76
C HIS A 284 5.45 -29.85 -12.47
N ALA A 285 5.96 -28.97 -13.33
CA ALA A 285 7.16 -29.21 -14.15
C ALA A 285 8.19 -28.09 -13.96
N PRO A 286 8.67 -27.85 -12.73
CA PRO A 286 9.62 -26.77 -12.46
C PRO A 286 10.95 -26.95 -13.22
N TRP A 287 11.33 -28.19 -13.54
CA TRP A 287 12.54 -28.51 -14.31
C TRP A 287 12.52 -27.89 -15.72
N ALA A 288 11.34 -27.81 -16.36
CA ALA A 288 11.20 -27.23 -17.69
C ALA A 288 11.47 -25.71 -17.66
N PHE A 289 11.03 -25.03 -16.60
CA PHE A 289 11.32 -23.61 -16.37
C PHE A 289 12.80 -23.37 -16.06
N GLN A 290 13.44 -24.26 -15.30
CA GLN A 290 14.87 -24.17 -15.02
C GLN A 290 15.72 -24.37 -16.28
N LEU A 291 15.36 -25.34 -17.13
CA LEU A 291 16.02 -25.55 -18.42
C LEU A 291 15.83 -24.34 -19.35
N ALA A 292 14.59 -23.86 -19.51
CA ALA A 292 14.29 -22.68 -20.30
C ALA A 292 15.02 -21.43 -19.75
N GLY A 293 15.09 -21.28 -18.43
CA GLY A 293 15.85 -20.24 -17.76
C GLY A 293 17.35 -20.32 -18.05
N ALA A 294 17.95 -21.51 -17.93
CA ALA A 294 19.37 -21.71 -18.22
C ALA A 294 19.73 -21.36 -19.68
N LEU A 295 18.90 -21.79 -20.63
CA LEU A 295 19.05 -21.45 -22.05
C LEU A 295 18.87 -19.95 -22.31
N ALA A 296 17.82 -19.35 -21.74
CA ALA A 296 17.54 -17.92 -21.87
C ALA A 296 18.64 -17.04 -21.26
N ARG A 297 19.23 -17.49 -20.13
CA ARG A 297 20.41 -16.86 -19.54
C ARG A 297 21.60 -16.93 -20.48
N LYS A 298 21.94 -18.12 -20.97
CA LYS A 298 23.06 -18.30 -21.91
C LYS A 298 22.88 -17.43 -23.15
N ALA A 299 21.67 -17.37 -23.70
CA ALA A 299 21.34 -16.49 -24.82
C ALA A 299 21.51 -15.00 -24.44
N THR A 300 21.09 -14.59 -23.25
CA THR A 300 21.26 -13.21 -22.77
C THR A 300 22.73 -12.84 -22.61
N ASP A 301 23.53 -13.71 -21.99
CA ASP A 301 24.96 -13.46 -21.76
C ASP A 301 25.76 -13.48 -23.07
N LEU A 302 25.34 -14.25 -24.08
CA LEU A 302 25.96 -14.26 -25.41
C LEU A 302 25.54 -13.08 -26.30
N THR A 303 24.27 -12.67 -26.26
CA THR A 303 23.70 -11.73 -27.24
C THR A 303 23.37 -10.35 -26.67
N GLY A 304 23.33 -10.20 -25.35
CA GLY A 304 22.80 -9.01 -24.68
C GLY A 304 21.29 -8.82 -24.86
N SER A 305 20.54 -9.80 -25.37
CA SER A 305 19.11 -9.63 -25.67
C SER A 305 18.27 -9.42 -24.41
N ARG A 306 17.51 -8.32 -24.38
CA ARG A 306 16.53 -8.03 -23.31
C ARG A 306 15.33 -8.97 -23.34
N LEU A 307 14.99 -9.54 -24.49
CA LEU A 307 13.88 -10.47 -24.59
C LEU A 307 14.20 -11.79 -23.89
N SER A 308 15.39 -12.34 -24.13
CA SER A 308 15.87 -13.54 -23.41
C SER A 308 16.05 -13.24 -21.92
N PHE A 309 16.48 -12.04 -21.53
CA PHE A 309 16.54 -11.65 -20.12
C PHE A 309 15.15 -11.67 -19.47
N ARG A 310 14.14 -11.11 -20.13
CA ARG A 310 12.75 -11.11 -19.62
C ARG A 310 12.19 -12.52 -19.52
N LEU A 311 12.55 -13.41 -20.45
CA LEU A 311 12.20 -14.82 -20.36
C LEU A 311 12.86 -15.48 -19.15
N TRP A 312 14.19 -15.34 -19.00
CA TRP A 312 14.95 -15.82 -17.85
C TRP A 312 14.37 -15.32 -16.52
N TYR A 313 14.15 -14.02 -16.39
CA TYR A 313 13.60 -13.42 -15.16
C TYR A 313 12.22 -13.97 -14.80
N ARG A 314 11.36 -14.23 -15.80
CA ARG A 314 10.05 -14.86 -15.58
C ARG A 314 10.13 -16.32 -15.17
N THR A 315 11.21 -17.03 -15.53
CA THR A 315 11.37 -18.43 -15.14
C THR A 315 11.58 -18.63 -13.64
N ALA A 316 12.04 -17.60 -12.92
CA ALA A 316 12.18 -17.60 -11.46
C ALA A 316 10.84 -17.86 -10.72
N ALA A 317 9.70 -17.70 -11.39
CA ALA A 317 8.41 -18.10 -10.85
C ALA A 317 8.37 -19.57 -10.43
N ALA A 318 9.12 -20.47 -11.08
CA ALA A 318 9.19 -21.88 -10.69
C ALA A 318 9.86 -22.07 -9.31
N ASP A 319 10.91 -21.31 -9.01
CA ASP A 319 11.58 -21.37 -7.70
C ASP A 319 10.68 -20.80 -6.58
N TYR A 320 9.87 -19.78 -6.88
CA TYR A 320 8.83 -19.31 -5.97
C TYR A 320 7.83 -20.41 -5.60
N TRP A 321 7.30 -21.14 -6.59
CA TRP A 321 6.39 -22.26 -6.36
C TRP A 321 7.06 -23.46 -5.67
N LYS A 322 8.36 -23.68 -5.88
CA LYS A 322 9.14 -24.64 -5.09
C LYS A 322 9.19 -24.26 -3.62
N GLY A 323 9.36 -22.97 -3.32
CA GLY A 323 9.29 -22.45 -1.95
C GLY A 323 7.96 -22.77 -1.28
N ILE A 324 6.86 -22.49 -1.97
CA ILE A 324 5.51 -22.78 -1.47
C ILE A 324 5.29 -24.28 -1.23
N ARG A 325 5.74 -25.16 -2.14
CA ARG A 325 5.70 -26.61 -1.91
C ARG A 325 6.53 -27.05 -0.71
N ALA A 326 7.71 -26.45 -0.52
CA ALA A 326 8.56 -26.75 0.62
C ALA A 326 7.93 -26.32 1.95
N ALA A 327 7.02 -25.33 1.93
CA ALA A 327 6.21 -24.94 3.08
C ALA A 327 5.02 -25.88 3.35
N GLY A 328 4.84 -26.96 2.57
CA GLY A 328 3.80 -27.97 2.80
C GLY A 328 2.45 -27.68 2.16
N GLU A 329 2.34 -26.68 1.29
CA GLU A 329 1.08 -26.30 0.65
C GLU A 329 0.74 -27.17 -0.58
N SER A 330 -0.55 -27.33 -0.85
CA SER A 330 -1.13 -27.88 -2.09
C SER A 330 -1.78 -26.79 -2.93
N ILE A 331 -2.08 -27.06 -4.21
CA ILE A 331 -2.80 -26.08 -5.05
C ILE A 331 -4.18 -25.75 -4.46
N GLU A 332 -4.79 -26.73 -3.81
CA GLU A 332 -6.09 -26.66 -3.17
C GLU A 332 -6.04 -25.82 -1.90
N SER A 333 -5.04 -26.02 -1.04
CA SER A 333 -4.88 -25.27 0.20
C SER A 333 -4.61 -23.78 -0.05
N LEU A 334 -3.95 -23.44 -1.17
CA LEU A 334 -3.77 -22.04 -1.58
C LEU A 334 -5.10 -21.31 -1.77
N ARG A 335 -6.21 -22.00 -2.09
CA ARG A 335 -7.53 -21.37 -2.22
C ARG A 335 -8.03 -20.75 -0.92
N GLU A 336 -7.61 -21.30 0.21
CA GLU A 336 -7.93 -20.80 1.54
C GLU A 336 -7.09 -19.57 1.90
N LEU A 337 -6.02 -19.30 1.16
CA LEU A 337 -5.10 -18.20 1.47
C LEU A 337 -5.49 -16.88 0.83
N TYR A 338 -6.37 -16.85 -0.16
CA TYR A 338 -6.79 -15.59 -0.78
C TYR A 338 -8.33 -15.49 -0.75
N PRO A 339 -8.87 -14.34 -0.29
CA PRO A 339 -10.31 -14.19 -0.13
C PRO A 339 -11.01 -14.04 -1.49
N SER A 340 -12.33 -14.17 -1.45
CA SER A 340 -13.18 -13.96 -2.61
C SER A 340 -12.92 -12.57 -3.21
N ARG A 341 -12.91 -12.48 -4.55
CA ARG A 341 -12.81 -11.19 -5.22
C ARG A 341 -14.13 -10.45 -5.10
N THR A 342 -14.21 -9.54 -4.15
CA THR A 342 -15.45 -8.87 -3.78
C THR A 342 -15.58 -7.53 -4.53
N PRO A 343 -16.56 -7.36 -5.43
CA PRO A 343 -16.96 -6.06 -5.93
C PRO A 343 -17.65 -5.25 -4.83
N VAL A 344 -17.28 -3.97 -4.72
CA VAL A 344 -17.98 -2.99 -3.88
C VAL A 344 -18.63 -1.98 -4.82
N LEU A 345 -19.96 -1.93 -4.80
CA LEU A 345 -20.75 -1.05 -5.65
C LEU A 345 -21.03 0.25 -4.90
N MET A 346 -20.74 1.37 -5.57
CA MET A 346 -20.97 2.73 -5.06
C MET A 346 -22.21 3.32 -5.73
N PHE A 347 -23.19 3.67 -4.90
CA PHE A 347 -24.38 4.42 -5.27
C PHE A 347 -24.37 5.76 -4.53
N HIS A 348 -25.09 6.74 -5.07
CA HIS A 348 -25.38 7.99 -4.37
C HIS A 348 -26.89 8.14 -4.24
N SER A 349 -27.53 8.89 -5.13
CA SER A 349 -28.97 9.18 -5.09
C SER A 349 -29.78 8.18 -5.92
N ILE A 350 -30.85 7.65 -5.33
CA ILE A 350 -31.82 6.76 -6.01
C ILE A 350 -33.07 7.58 -6.34
N SER A 351 -33.00 8.37 -7.40
CA SER A 351 -34.06 9.27 -7.85
C SER A 351 -33.94 9.54 -9.35
N GLU A 352 -35.03 9.99 -9.97
CA GLU A 352 -35.02 10.35 -11.38
C GLU A 352 -34.05 11.53 -11.64
N PRO A 353 -33.01 11.33 -12.48
CA PRO A 353 -32.07 12.38 -12.79
C PRO A 353 -32.73 13.42 -13.69
N GLN A 354 -32.98 14.60 -13.13
CA GLN A 354 -33.63 15.72 -13.81
C GLN A 354 -32.76 16.32 -14.93
N GLU A 355 -31.45 16.11 -14.88
CA GLU A 355 -30.48 16.66 -15.83
C GLU A 355 -29.50 15.58 -16.31
N VAL A 356 -29.00 15.74 -17.55
CA VAL A 356 -28.05 14.79 -18.16
C VAL A 356 -26.78 14.62 -17.32
N ARG A 357 -26.25 15.71 -16.75
CA ARG A 357 -25.04 15.68 -15.90
C ARG A 357 -25.21 14.89 -14.59
N LEU A 358 -26.46 14.67 -14.14
CA LEU A 358 -26.75 13.89 -12.94
C LEU A 358 -26.82 12.38 -13.22
N ARG A 359 -26.87 11.96 -14.49
CA ARG A 359 -26.99 10.53 -14.83
C ARG A 359 -25.76 9.69 -14.46
N SER A 360 -24.62 10.32 -14.18
CA SER A 360 -23.42 9.66 -13.67
C SER A 360 -23.38 9.58 -12.14
N HIS A 361 -24.30 10.24 -11.44
CA HIS A 361 -24.36 10.33 -9.98
C HIS A 361 -25.63 9.68 -9.41
N SER A 362 -26.77 9.84 -10.09
CA SER A 362 -28.06 9.30 -9.68
C SER A 362 -28.49 8.12 -10.55
N ILE A 363 -29.39 7.29 -10.03
CA ILE A 363 -30.04 6.18 -10.74
C ILE A 363 -31.54 6.19 -10.46
N SER A 364 -32.36 5.97 -11.49
CA SER A 364 -33.81 5.87 -11.33
C SER A 364 -34.21 4.70 -10.41
N PRO A 365 -35.26 4.84 -9.58
CA PRO A 365 -35.73 3.75 -8.70
C PRO A 365 -36.02 2.45 -9.45
N GLU A 366 -36.61 2.55 -10.64
CA GLU A 366 -36.94 1.40 -11.49
C GLU A 366 -35.67 0.69 -12.01
N LYS A 367 -34.65 1.45 -12.46
CA LYS A 367 -33.39 0.85 -12.89
C LYS A 367 -32.63 0.23 -11.72
N PHE A 368 -32.60 0.89 -10.56
CA PHE A 368 -32.02 0.34 -9.34
C PHE A 368 -32.68 -0.99 -8.97
N ARG A 369 -34.01 -1.05 -8.95
CA ARG A 369 -34.79 -2.27 -8.70
C ARG A 369 -34.39 -3.40 -9.65
N ARG A 370 -34.33 -3.12 -10.96
CA ARG A 370 -33.95 -4.11 -11.98
C ARG A 370 -32.52 -4.63 -11.79
N PHE A 371 -31.58 -3.77 -11.40
CA PHE A 371 -30.20 -4.18 -11.13
C PHE A 371 -30.10 -5.06 -9.88
N MET A 372 -30.80 -4.72 -8.79
CA MET A 372 -30.80 -5.53 -7.58
C MET A 372 -31.48 -6.89 -7.78
N GLU A 373 -32.58 -6.95 -8.53
CA GLU A 373 -33.23 -8.20 -8.91
C GLU A 373 -32.33 -9.08 -9.79
N ARG A 374 -31.60 -8.46 -10.74
CA ARG A 374 -30.63 -9.16 -11.57
C ARG A 374 -29.45 -9.69 -10.75
N LEU A 375 -28.97 -8.92 -9.78
CA LEU A 375 -27.93 -9.32 -8.84
C LEU A 375 -28.37 -10.58 -8.07
N LYS A 376 -29.57 -10.56 -7.47
CA LYS A 376 -30.11 -11.72 -6.75
C LYS A 376 -30.36 -12.92 -7.65
N LYS A 377 -30.93 -12.72 -8.86
CA LYS A 377 -31.12 -13.79 -9.86
C LYS A 377 -29.80 -14.39 -10.35
N GLY A 378 -28.73 -13.58 -10.39
CA GLY A 378 -27.37 -14.03 -10.68
C GLY A 378 -26.71 -14.80 -9.54
N GLY A 379 -27.45 -15.10 -8.46
CA GLY A 379 -26.95 -15.84 -7.30
C GLY A 379 -26.02 -15.02 -6.40
N HIS A 380 -26.03 -13.68 -6.52
CA HIS A 380 -25.23 -12.82 -5.65
C HIS A 380 -25.91 -12.55 -4.33
N ASP A 381 -25.09 -12.46 -3.29
CA ASP A 381 -25.54 -12.07 -1.96
C ASP A 381 -24.69 -10.92 -1.43
N SER A 382 -25.36 -10.01 -0.73
CA SER A 382 -24.72 -8.83 -0.17
C SER A 382 -24.02 -9.13 1.16
N ALA A 383 -22.91 -8.46 1.42
CA ALA A 383 -22.16 -8.58 2.67
C ALA A 383 -21.93 -7.23 3.36
N ASP A 384 -21.60 -7.31 4.65
CA ASP A 384 -21.12 -6.16 5.41
C ASP A 384 -19.73 -5.76 4.90
N LEU A 385 -19.41 -4.47 4.92
CA LEU A 385 -18.14 -3.97 4.39
C LEU A 385 -16.92 -4.51 5.15
N THR A 386 -17.04 -4.72 6.46
CA THR A 386 -15.98 -5.31 7.29
C THR A 386 -15.72 -6.79 6.98
N GLU A 387 -16.55 -7.41 6.15
CA GLU A 387 -16.42 -8.81 5.73
C GLU A 387 -15.94 -8.96 4.27
N TRP A 388 -15.32 -7.92 3.72
CA TRP A 388 -14.85 -7.89 2.32
C TRP A 388 -13.84 -9.00 2.00
N ASP A 389 -13.04 -9.39 3.00
CA ASP A 389 -11.96 -10.38 2.94
C ASP A 389 -12.36 -11.75 3.50
N LYS A 390 -13.64 -11.97 3.83
CA LYS A 390 -14.08 -13.29 4.29
C LYS A 390 -13.92 -14.32 3.17
N LEU A 391 -13.26 -15.43 3.49
CA LEU A 391 -13.15 -16.59 2.62
C LEU A 391 -14.54 -17.20 2.45
N THR A 392 -15.04 -17.21 1.22
CA THR A 392 -16.32 -17.86 0.93
C THR A 392 -16.18 -18.78 -0.26
N THR A 393 -16.86 -19.93 -0.19
CA THR A 393 -16.99 -20.86 -1.30
C THR A 393 -17.91 -20.33 -2.40
N ALA A 394 -18.70 -19.28 -2.11
CA ALA A 394 -19.60 -18.64 -3.05
C ALA A 394 -18.93 -17.44 -3.75
N ASN A 395 -18.60 -17.60 -5.03
CA ASN A 395 -17.97 -16.56 -5.86
C ASN A 395 -18.85 -15.33 -6.17
N HIS A 396 -19.99 -15.14 -5.49
CA HIS A 396 -21.01 -14.15 -5.86
C HIS A 396 -21.28 -13.11 -4.75
N ARG A 397 -20.36 -12.89 -3.82
CA ARG A 397 -20.51 -11.80 -2.83
C ARG A 397 -20.38 -10.44 -3.49
N VAL A 398 -21.12 -9.47 -2.96
CA VAL A 398 -21.07 -8.06 -3.37
C VAL A 398 -21.30 -7.18 -2.14
N ILE A 399 -20.69 -6.01 -2.09
CA ILE A 399 -20.95 -5.03 -1.04
C ILE A 399 -21.66 -3.84 -1.67
N LEU A 400 -22.77 -3.42 -1.07
CA LEU A 400 -23.58 -2.30 -1.54
C LEU A 400 -23.32 -1.10 -0.63
N THR A 401 -22.77 -0.04 -1.21
CA THR A 401 -22.42 1.21 -0.51
C THR A 401 -23.22 2.37 -1.09
N PHE A 402 -23.70 3.24 -0.21
CA PHE A 402 -24.46 4.44 -0.56
C PHE A 402 -23.80 5.64 0.11
N ASP A 403 -23.35 6.61 -0.67
CA ASP A 403 -22.71 7.81 -0.14
C ASP A 403 -23.74 8.91 0.15
N ASP A 404 -23.30 9.93 0.91
CA ASP A 404 -24.01 11.17 1.26
C ASP A 404 -25.25 11.07 2.17
N ALA A 405 -25.86 9.89 2.30
CA ALA A 405 -27.08 9.67 3.09
C ALA A 405 -28.30 10.50 2.61
N TYR A 406 -28.53 10.56 1.29
CA TYR A 406 -29.77 11.12 0.72
C TYR A 406 -31.02 10.43 1.28
N ASP A 407 -32.09 11.20 1.51
CA ASP A 407 -33.34 10.65 2.05
C ASP A 407 -34.09 9.73 1.07
N ASP A 408 -33.82 9.88 -0.24
CA ASP A 408 -34.30 8.98 -1.29
C ASP A 408 -33.85 7.53 -1.11
N PHE A 409 -32.80 7.27 -0.32
CA PHE A 409 -32.43 5.91 0.11
C PHE A 409 -33.58 5.22 0.84
N MET A 410 -34.20 5.90 1.81
CA MET A 410 -35.27 5.32 2.63
C MET A 410 -36.53 5.05 1.79
N GLN A 411 -36.83 5.94 0.85
CA GLN A 411 -38.05 5.88 0.04
C GLN A 411 -37.92 4.88 -1.11
N ASN A 412 -36.77 4.85 -1.78
CA ASN A 412 -36.61 4.14 -3.06
C ASN A 412 -35.67 2.94 -2.99
N ALA A 413 -34.57 3.03 -2.24
CA ALA A 413 -33.57 1.96 -2.19
C ALA A 413 -33.96 0.88 -1.18
N PHE A 414 -34.28 1.31 0.04
CA PHE A 414 -34.49 0.45 1.18
C PHE A 414 -35.63 -0.59 0.98
N PRO A 415 -36.82 -0.25 0.43
CA PRO A 415 -37.87 -1.24 0.20
C PRO A 415 -37.45 -2.37 -0.74
N VAL A 416 -36.61 -2.07 -1.75
CA VAL A 416 -36.07 -3.07 -2.67
C VAL A 416 -35.07 -3.98 -1.96
N LEU A 417 -34.17 -3.39 -1.18
CA LEU A 417 -33.14 -4.12 -0.43
C LEU A 417 -33.77 -5.06 0.60
N ASP A 418 -34.73 -4.57 1.39
CA ASP A 418 -35.46 -5.32 2.41
C ASP A 418 -36.20 -6.52 1.79
N ARG A 419 -36.94 -6.29 0.70
CA ARG A 419 -37.64 -7.35 -0.04
C ARG A 419 -36.70 -8.43 -0.58
N LEU A 420 -35.51 -8.05 -1.05
CA LEU A 420 -34.51 -8.97 -1.60
C LEU A 420 -33.56 -9.54 -0.52
N LYS A 421 -33.74 -9.14 0.74
CA LYS A 421 -32.87 -9.47 1.87
C LYS A 421 -31.40 -9.13 1.58
N LEU A 422 -31.17 -7.96 0.99
CA LEU A 422 -29.85 -7.42 0.69
C LEU A 422 -29.44 -6.44 1.78
N LYS A 423 -28.24 -6.66 2.32
CA LYS A 423 -27.53 -5.76 3.21
C LYS A 423 -26.89 -4.60 2.44
N ALA A 424 -26.80 -3.45 3.10
CA ALA A 424 -26.14 -2.28 2.59
C ALA A 424 -25.54 -1.44 3.72
N ILE A 425 -24.58 -0.59 3.37
CA ILE A 425 -24.04 0.44 4.24
C ILE A 425 -24.27 1.83 3.62
N VAL A 426 -24.70 2.78 4.45
CA VAL A 426 -24.87 4.19 4.09
C VAL A 426 -23.80 5.04 4.80
N PHE A 427 -23.07 5.86 4.05
CA PHE A 427 -22.05 6.76 4.58
C PHE A 427 -22.63 8.16 4.82
N VAL A 428 -22.48 8.66 6.05
CA VAL A 428 -23.19 9.85 6.53
C VAL A 428 -22.25 11.05 6.69
N VAL A 429 -22.63 12.19 6.09
CA VAL A 429 -22.01 13.49 6.38
C VAL A 429 -22.60 14.04 7.68
N VAL A 430 -21.88 13.86 8.79
CA VAL A 430 -22.48 13.82 10.13
C VAL A 430 -23.07 15.18 10.59
N ASP A 431 -22.44 16.30 10.26
CA ASP A 431 -22.98 17.64 10.61
C ASP A 431 -24.12 18.08 9.67
N ARG A 432 -24.51 17.23 8.71
CA ARG A 432 -25.58 17.45 7.73
C ARG A 432 -26.78 16.52 7.89
N ILE A 433 -26.80 15.69 8.93
CA ILE A 433 -27.97 14.88 9.30
C ILE A 433 -29.21 15.77 9.41
N GLY A 434 -30.27 15.40 8.68
CA GLY A 434 -31.54 16.13 8.61
C GLY A 434 -31.50 17.47 7.85
N LYS A 435 -30.38 17.79 7.20
CA LYS A 435 -30.20 19.02 6.39
C LYS A 435 -30.17 18.66 4.89
N THR A 436 -29.26 19.26 4.14
CA THR A 436 -29.13 19.12 2.69
C THR A 436 -27.68 18.95 2.27
N ASN A 437 -27.45 18.52 1.02
CA ASN A 437 -26.13 18.44 0.36
C ASN A 437 -25.57 19.81 -0.04
N ASP A 438 -25.41 20.72 0.93
CA ASP A 438 -24.93 22.09 0.69
C ASP A 438 -23.52 22.16 0.07
N TRP A 439 -22.67 21.16 0.29
CA TRP A 439 -21.32 21.08 -0.31
C TRP A 439 -21.35 20.98 -1.85
N ASP A 440 -22.46 20.54 -2.42
CA ASP A 440 -22.64 20.37 -3.87
C ASP A 440 -23.26 21.61 -4.54
N GLU A 441 -23.71 22.59 -3.76
CA GLU A 441 -24.26 23.86 -4.28
C GLU A 441 -23.21 24.64 -5.09
N VAL A 442 -21.93 24.60 -4.67
CA VAL A 442 -20.81 25.21 -5.39
C VAL A 442 -20.61 24.62 -6.78
N ARG A 443 -21.05 23.38 -7.00
CA ARG A 443 -21.01 22.68 -8.29
C ARG A 443 -22.30 22.88 -9.09
N GLY A 444 -23.22 23.69 -8.57
CA GLY A 444 -24.53 23.97 -9.13
C GLY A 444 -25.43 22.73 -9.17
N LEU A 445 -25.19 21.72 -8.33
CA LEU A 445 -26.05 20.53 -8.27
C LEU A 445 -27.32 20.84 -7.46
N PRO A 446 -28.45 20.17 -7.75
CA PRO A 446 -29.70 20.45 -7.06
C PRO A 446 -29.60 20.08 -5.58
N ARG A 447 -30.22 20.94 -4.76
CA ARG A 447 -30.33 20.72 -3.31
C ARG A 447 -31.26 19.54 -3.03
N LYS A 448 -30.77 18.59 -2.26
CA LYS A 448 -31.46 17.36 -1.84
C LYS A 448 -31.42 17.24 -0.32
N ARG A 449 -32.49 16.69 0.25
CA ARG A 449 -32.58 16.41 1.67
C ARG A 449 -31.76 15.18 2.03
N LEU A 450 -31.14 15.22 3.21
CA LEU A 450 -30.41 14.09 3.79
C LEU A 450 -31.23 13.46 4.92
N LEU A 451 -30.96 12.19 5.21
CA LEU A 451 -31.61 11.44 6.26
C LEU A 451 -31.49 12.17 7.61
N SER A 452 -32.59 12.25 8.34
CA SER A 452 -32.67 12.73 9.72
C SER A 452 -32.19 11.68 10.71
N ALA A 453 -31.90 12.10 11.94
CA ALA A 453 -31.50 11.20 13.02
C ALA A 453 -32.55 10.11 13.31
N ALA A 454 -33.84 10.42 13.19
CA ALA A 454 -34.92 9.45 13.37
C ALA A 454 -34.93 8.39 12.26
N GLU A 455 -34.78 8.81 11.00
CA GLU A 455 -34.74 7.90 9.84
C GLU A 455 -33.48 7.02 9.87
N ILE A 456 -32.32 7.56 10.28
CA ILE A 456 -31.08 6.79 10.46
C ILE A 456 -31.29 5.69 11.52
N ARG A 457 -31.84 6.03 12.69
CA ARG A 457 -32.13 5.03 13.74
C ARG A 457 -33.13 3.98 13.28
N GLU A 458 -34.15 4.37 12.52
CA GLU A 458 -35.12 3.44 11.96
C GLU A 458 -34.47 2.44 11.01
N LEU A 459 -33.73 2.94 10.01
CA LEU A 459 -33.01 2.09 9.05
C LEU A 459 -31.99 1.19 9.75
N HIS A 460 -31.33 1.69 10.79
CA HIS A 460 -30.36 0.91 11.56
C HIS A 460 -31.03 -0.27 12.28
N ARG A 461 -32.18 -0.04 12.94
CA ARG A 461 -32.97 -1.13 13.56
C ARG A 461 -33.43 -2.17 12.55
N ARG A 462 -33.60 -1.77 11.29
CA ARG A 462 -33.97 -2.66 10.18
C ARG A 462 -32.78 -3.30 9.47
N GLY A 463 -31.57 -3.19 10.04
CA GLY A 463 -30.38 -3.92 9.58
C GLY A 463 -29.51 -3.18 8.58
N ILE A 464 -29.76 -1.90 8.30
CA ILE A 464 -28.86 -1.07 7.50
C ILE A 464 -27.67 -0.64 8.35
N GLN A 465 -26.46 -0.81 7.80
CA GLN A 465 -25.24 -0.33 8.44
C GLN A 465 -25.01 1.14 8.11
N PHE A 466 -24.37 1.85 9.02
CA PHE A 466 -23.97 3.24 8.82
C PHE A 466 -22.47 3.41 9.02
N GLY A 467 -21.84 4.12 8.09
CA GLY A 467 -20.44 4.52 8.15
C GLY A 467 -20.32 6.03 8.15
N SER A 468 -19.11 6.53 8.45
CA SER A 468 -18.84 7.97 8.43
C SER A 468 -18.40 8.45 7.04
N HIS A 469 -18.89 9.62 6.65
CA HIS A 469 -18.47 10.37 5.47
C HIS A 469 -17.95 11.77 5.84
N THR A 470 -17.21 11.87 6.95
CA THR A 470 -16.72 13.12 7.60
C THR A 470 -17.81 13.95 8.26
N LEU A 471 -17.46 15.11 8.83
CA LEU A 471 -18.45 16.04 9.39
C LEU A 471 -19.08 16.87 8.27
N THR A 472 -18.27 17.42 7.36
CA THR A 472 -18.72 18.45 6.42
C THR A 472 -18.38 18.18 4.95
N HIS A 473 -17.98 16.96 4.59
CA HIS A 473 -17.62 16.54 3.23
C HIS A 473 -16.48 17.36 2.55
N PRO A 474 -15.38 17.72 3.25
CA PRO A 474 -14.29 18.48 2.64
C PRO A 474 -13.36 17.60 1.79
N TRP A 475 -12.53 18.25 0.97
CA TRP A 475 -11.36 17.62 0.36
C TRP A 475 -10.29 17.38 1.44
N LEU A 476 -10.28 16.18 2.03
CA LEU A 476 -9.43 15.85 3.20
C LEU A 476 -7.94 16.10 2.96
N THR A 477 -7.45 15.89 1.74
CA THR A 477 -6.04 16.14 1.35
C THR A 477 -5.64 17.60 1.47
N ASN A 478 -6.59 18.54 1.44
CA ASN A 478 -6.34 19.98 1.50
C ASN A 478 -6.40 20.55 2.92
N LEU A 479 -6.80 19.73 3.91
CA LEU A 479 -6.95 20.17 5.29
C LEU A 479 -5.63 20.18 6.06
N SER A 480 -5.55 21.05 7.08
CA SER A 480 -4.51 20.96 8.10
C SER A 480 -4.62 19.64 8.88
N ASP A 481 -3.55 19.20 9.55
CA ASP A 481 -3.57 17.96 10.36
C ASP A 481 -4.63 18.03 11.47
N ARG A 482 -4.80 19.21 12.09
CA ARG A 482 -5.81 19.46 13.11
C ARG A 482 -7.23 19.29 12.57
N ASP A 483 -7.52 19.88 11.42
CA ASP A 483 -8.86 19.85 10.83
C ASP A 483 -9.19 18.48 10.27
N LEU A 484 -8.20 17.81 9.65
CA LEU A 484 -8.31 16.42 9.21
C LEU A 484 -8.68 15.49 10.37
N GLU A 485 -7.96 15.56 11.48
CA GLU A 485 -8.23 14.77 12.68
C GLU A 485 -9.64 15.05 13.23
N ARG A 486 -10.06 16.33 13.25
CA ARG A 486 -11.41 16.71 13.68
C ARG A 486 -12.47 16.09 12.77
N GLU A 487 -12.34 16.24 11.45
CA GLU A 487 -13.30 15.71 10.46
C GLU A 487 -13.47 14.19 10.57
N VAL A 488 -12.39 13.45 10.81
CA VAL A 488 -12.39 11.99 10.83
C VAL A 488 -12.80 11.43 12.20
N ARG A 489 -12.24 11.94 13.30
CA ARG A 489 -12.49 11.43 14.66
C ARG A 489 -13.86 11.85 15.19
N ASP A 490 -14.22 13.13 15.05
CA ASP A 490 -15.45 13.63 15.66
C ASP A 490 -16.69 13.16 14.88
N SER A 491 -16.56 12.88 13.58
CA SER A 491 -17.63 12.24 12.79
C SER A 491 -17.92 10.82 13.27
N LYS A 492 -16.86 10.03 13.57
CA LYS A 492 -17.00 8.70 14.19
C LYS A 492 -17.78 8.82 15.50
N ARG A 493 -17.27 9.63 16.44
CA ARG A 493 -17.84 9.80 17.79
C ARG A 493 -19.31 10.20 17.75
N LYS A 494 -19.65 11.26 17.00
CA LYS A 494 -21.04 11.75 16.91
C LYS A 494 -21.99 10.72 16.31
N LEU A 495 -21.53 9.92 15.35
CA LEU A 495 -22.36 8.88 14.73
C LEU A 495 -22.50 7.66 15.66
N GLU A 496 -21.47 7.31 16.43
CA GLU A 496 -21.54 6.32 17.51
C GLU A 496 -22.52 6.76 18.61
N ASP A 497 -22.48 8.03 19.02
CA ASP A 497 -23.43 8.60 19.99
C ASP A 497 -24.89 8.52 19.48
N LEU A 498 -25.10 8.66 18.16
CA LEU A 498 -26.43 8.57 17.55
C LEU A 498 -26.98 7.14 17.52
N LEU A 499 -26.12 6.17 17.20
CA LEU A 499 -26.48 4.77 16.92
C LEU A 499 -26.36 3.85 18.15
N GLY A 500 -25.55 4.21 19.13
CA GLY A 500 -25.26 3.38 20.31
C GLY A 500 -24.38 2.16 20.02
N VAL A 501 -23.69 2.12 18.87
CA VAL A 501 -22.81 1.03 18.45
C VAL A 501 -21.54 1.58 17.80
N GLU A 502 -20.49 0.77 17.72
CA GLU A 502 -19.24 1.13 17.04
C GLU A 502 -19.46 1.43 15.55
N VAL A 503 -18.92 2.55 15.07
CA VAL A 503 -18.89 2.90 13.64
C VAL A 503 -17.54 2.46 13.07
N ALA A 504 -17.54 1.31 12.41
CA ALA A 504 -16.30 0.67 11.93
C ALA A 504 -15.86 1.11 10.52
N CYS A 505 -16.74 1.77 9.75
CA CYS A 505 -16.53 2.00 8.32
C CYS A 505 -16.46 3.49 7.97
N PHE A 506 -15.60 3.84 6.99
CA PHE A 506 -15.42 5.19 6.49
C PHE A 506 -15.46 5.26 4.96
N ALA A 507 -16.00 6.33 4.38
CA ALA A 507 -15.85 6.63 2.97
C ALA A 507 -15.12 7.97 2.82
N TYR A 508 -14.08 8.00 1.98
CA TYR A 508 -13.37 9.26 1.70
C TYR A 508 -14.24 10.14 0.81
N PRO A 509 -14.57 11.39 1.19
CA PRO A 509 -15.19 12.35 0.29
C PRO A 509 -14.42 12.43 -1.02
N TRP A 510 -15.14 12.45 -2.14
CA TRP A 510 -14.55 12.47 -3.48
C TRP A 510 -13.71 11.23 -3.84
N GLY A 511 -13.66 10.24 -2.95
CA GLY A 511 -12.89 9.01 -3.09
C GLY A 511 -11.37 9.16 -3.04
N ASN A 512 -10.86 10.32 -2.61
CA ASN A 512 -9.42 10.63 -2.61
C ASN A 512 -8.81 10.47 -1.21
N ALA A 513 -7.65 9.81 -1.13
CA ALA A 513 -6.87 9.66 0.08
C ALA A 513 -5.37 9.67 -0.25
N ASP A 514 -4.59 10.37 0.56
CA ASP A 514 -3.15 10.24 0.64
C ASP A 514 -2.76 9.47 1.92
N MET A 515 -1.47 9.19 2.11
CA MET A 515 -0.96 8.49 3.30
C MET A 515 -1.35 9.18 4.62
N ARG A 516 -1.41 10.51 4.63
CA ARG A 516 -1.73 11.33 5.81
C ARG A 516 -3.20 11.19 6.19
N VAL A 517 -4.10 11.26 5.20
CA VAL A 517 -5.54 11.03 5.34
C VAL A 517 -5.82 9.59 5.78
N ARG A 518 -5.19 8.59 5.13
CA ARG A 518 -5.31 7.18 5.54
C ARG A 518 -4.85 6.96 6.99
N ALA A 519 -3.74 7.58 7.39
CA ALA A 519 -3.23 7.47 8.77
C ALA A 519 -4.18 8.09 9.80
N ALA A 520 -4.84 9.21 9.49
CA ALA A 520 -5.87 9.79 10.36
C ALA A 520 -7.08 8.85 10.53
N VAL A 521 -7.51 8.19 9.45
CA VAL A 521 -8.58 7.16 9.50
C VAL A 521 -8.15 5.95 10.34
N ALA A 522 -6.91 5.49 10.22
CA ALA A 522 -6.37 4.41 11.04
C ALA A 522 -6.36 4.79 12.54
N ARG A 523 -5.85 5.98 12.88
CA ARG A 523 -5.79 6.49 14.26
C ARG A 523 -7.17 6.71 14.88
N ALA A 524 -8.17 7.08 14.09
CA ALA A 524 -9.54 7.19 14.56
C ALA A 524 -10.19 5.82 14.84
N GLY A 525 -9.53 4.71 14.50
CA GLY A 525 -9.99 3.35 14.80
C GLY A 525 -11.08 2.85 13.86
N TYR A 526 -11.09 3.28 12.60
CA TYR A 526 -11.90 2.62 11.57
C TYR A 526 -11.25 1.29 11.15
N LYS A 527 -12.08 0.30 10.80
CA LYS A 527 -11.65 -1.05 10.41
C LYS A 527 -11.68 -1.26 8.90
N ALA A 528 -12.54 -0.52 8.19
CA ALA A 528 -12.62 -0.55 6.73
C ALA A 528 -12.89 0.85 6.18
N ALA A 529 -12.29 1.19 5.05
CA ALA A 529 -12.58 2.44 4.35
C ALA A 529 -12.55 2.29 2.84
N VAL A 530 -13.40 3.05 2.15
CA VAL A 530 -13.62 2.95 0.70
C VAL A 530 -13.24 4.22 -0.05
N THR A 531 -12.55 4.03 -1.17
CA THR A 531 -12.12 5.05 -2.14
C THR A 531 -13.06 5.08 -3.35
N ALA A 532 -12.77 5.90 -4.35
CA ALA A 532 -13.39 5.81 -5.69
C ALA A 532 -12.47 5.13 -6.72
N GLU A 533 -11.38 4.47 -6.28
CA GLU A 533 -10.55 3.67 -7.17
C GLU A 533 -11.30 2.42 -7.62
N GLU A 534 -11.28 2.14 -8.92
CA GLU A 534 -11.95 0.98 -9.51
C GLU A 534 -11.13 -0.31 -9.38
N GLY A 535 -11.79 -1.39 -9.01
CA GLY A 535 -11.25 -2.75 -9.01
C GLY A 535 -11.98 -3.68 -8.06
N LEU A 536 -11.54 -4.94 -8.05
CA LEU A 536 -12.01 -5.94 -7.09
C LEU A 536 -11.16 -5.91 -5.83
N ASN A 537 -11.79 -6.16 -4.68
CA ASN A 537 -11.11 -6.26 -3.39
C ASN A 537 -10.83 -7.73 -3.07
N TRP A 538 -9.61 -8.00 -2.63
CA TRP A 538 -9.12 -9.36 -2.34
C TRP A 538 -7.78 -9.36 -1.58
N SER A 539 -6.92 -8.38 -1.81
CA SER A 539 -5.65 -8.25 -1.08
C SER A 539 -5.30 -6.77 -0.86
N GLU A 540 -6.32 -5.93 -0.79
CA GLU A 540 -6.15 -4.48 -0.69
C GLU A 540 -5.97 -4.08 0.79
N ASP A 541 -5.45 -2.87 1.01
CA ASP A 541 -5.48 -2.25 2.34
C ASP A 541 -6.96 -2.12 2.78
N PRO A 542 -7.35 -2.64 3.95
CA PRO A 542 -8.72 -2.50 4.45
C PRO A 542 -9.20 -1.05 4.51
N LEU A 543 -8.29 -0.09 4.64
CA LEU A 543 -8.60 1.34 4.66
C LEU A 543 -8.49 2.01 3.28
N CYS A 544 -8.26 1.27 2.21
CA CYS A 544 -8.25 1.80 0.84
C CYS A 544 -8.96 0.84 -0.13
N LEU A 545 -10.15 0.35 0.26
CA LEU A 545 -10.95 -0.52 -0.57
C LEU A 545 -11.43 0.20 -1.83
N LYS A 546 -11.47 -0.55 -2.92
CA LYS A 546 -11.85 -0.08 -4.25
C LYS A 546 -13.36 -0.18 -4.43
N ARG A 547 -13.93 0.75 -5.18
CA ARG A 547 -15.35 0.77 -5.53
C ARG A 547 -15.57 1.02 -7.00
N VAL A 548 -16.72 0.60 -7.50
CA VAL A 548 -17.18 0.92 -8.84
C VAL A 548 -18.52 1.63 -8.76
N ASN A 549 -18.61 2.80 -9.38
CA ASN A 549 -19.83 3.60 -9.42
C ASN A 549 -20.92 2.85 -10.21
N VAL A 550 -22.16 2.91 -9.75
CA VAL A 550 -23.33 2.44 -10.49
C VAL A 550 -24.35 3.57 -10.57
N ALA A 551 -24.70 3.98 -11.79
CA ALA A 551 -25.54 5.15 -12.03
C ALA A 551 -26.49 4.95 -13.23
N GLU A 552 -27.33 5.94 -13.51
CA GLU A 552 -28.32 5.90 -14.59
C GLU A 552 -27.70 5.63 -15.97
N VAL A 553 -26.48 6.07 -16.21
CA VAL A 553 -25.78 5.80 -17.48
C VAL A 553 -25.51 4.31 -17.72
N ASP A 554 -25.53 3.46 -16.68
CA ASP A 554 -25.18 2.05 -16.81
C ASP A 554 -26.29 1.23 -17.50
N THR A 555 -25.85 0.39 -18.42
CA THR A 555 -26.69 -0.64 -19.04
C THR A 555 -26.61 -1.95 -18.28
N SER A 556 -27.56 -2.88 -18.52
CA SER A 556 -27.53 -4.20 -17.88
C SER A 556 -26.25 -5.00 -18.16
N PRO A 557 -25.67 -5.00 -19.39
CA PRO A 557 -24.38 -5.64 -19.65
C PRO A 557 -23.21 -5.00 -18.89
N GLU A 558 -23.16 -3.66 -18.82
CA GLU A 558 -22.12 -2.94 -18.08
C GLU A 558 -22.21 -3.19 -16.58
N PHE A 559 -23.41 -3.25 -16.02
CA PHE A 559 -23.61 -3.64 -14.62
C PHE A 559 -23.03 -5.04 -14.33
N VAL A 560 -23.25 -6.02 -15.22
CA VAL A 560 -22.65 -7.36 -15.07
C VAL A 560 -21.13 -7.33 -15.22
N LEU A 561 -20.60 -6.51 -16.12
CA LEU A 561 -19.16 -6.32 -16.27
C LEU A 561 -18.54 -5.71 -15.00
N LYS A 562 -19.19 -4.71 -14.41
CA LYS A 562 -18.80 -4.06 -13.15
C LYS A 562 -18.79 -5.08 -12.00
N LEU A 563 -19.81 -5.93 -11.88
CA LEU A 563 -19.82 -7.02 -10.90
C LEU A 563 -18.63 -7.98 -11.06
N ARG A 564 -18.26 -8.33 -12.29
CA ARG A 564 -17.18 -9.30 -12.56
C ARG A 564 -15.77 -8.73 -12.46
N THR A 565 -15.60 -7.44 -12.70
CA THR A 565 -14.28 -6.83 -12.89
C THR A 565 -13.98 -5.70 -11.91
N GLY A 566 -15.00 -5.16 -11.25
CA GLY A 566 -14.92 -3.95 -10.44
C GLY A 566 -14.56 -2.70 -11.24
N LYS A 567 -14.72 -2.72 -12.58
CA LYS A 567 -14.28 -1.64 -13.47
C LYS A 567 -15.39 -1.12 -14.35
N ASP A 568 -15.37 0.18 -14.60
CA ASP A 568 -16.20 0.83 -15.60
C ASP A 568 -15.46 0.88 -16.94
N LEU A 569 -16.00 0.22 -17.95
CA LEU A 569 -15.38 0.16 -19.27
C LEU A 569 -15.24 1.55 -19.91
N ARG A 570 -16.23 2.43 -19.70
CA ARG A 570 -16.23 3.78 -20.27
C ARG A 570 -15.19 4.65 -19.59
N GLN A 571 -15.06 4.57 -18.27
CA GLN A 571 -13.98 5.26 -17.57
C GLN A 571 -12.61 4.73 -17.98
N HIS A 572 -12.46 3.40 -18.13
CA HIS A 572 -11.21 2.81 -18.58
C HIS A 572 -10.80 3.28 -19.98
N LEU A 573 -11.76 3.30 -20.92
CA LEU A 573 -11.55 3.84 -22.27
C LEU A 573 -11.19 5.33 -22.21
N LYS A 574 -11.95 6.15 -21.46
CA LYS A 574 -11.68 7.58 -21.29
C LYS A 574 -10.29 7.83 -20.73
N ARG A 575 -9.88 7.14 -19.65
CA ARG A 575 -8.54 7.24 -19.05
C ARG A 575 -7.45 6.83 -20.04
N THR A 576 -7.67 5.76 -20.80
CA THR A 576 -6.72 5.31 -21.82
C THR A 576 -6.56 6.35 -22.92
N LEU A 577 -7.66 6.95 -23.39
CA LEU A 577 -7.65 8.00 -24.39
C LEU A 577 -6.94 9.27 -23.88
N ILE A 578 -7.22 9.70 -22.65
CA ILE A 578 -6.53 10.82 -21.99
C ILE A 578 -5.02 10.53 -21.88
N SER A 579 -4.64 9.34 -21.40
CA SER A 579 -3.23 8.95 -21.24
C SER A 579 -2.46 8.87 -22.56
N LYS A 580 -3.17 8.71 -23.68
CA LYS A 580 -2.63 8.71 -25.05
C LYS A 580 -2.72 10.08 -25.73
N GLY A 581 -3.22 11.11 -25.04
CA GLY A 581 -3.41 12.46 -25.60
C GLY A 581 -4.53 12.56 -26.66
N LEU A 582 -5.39 11.54 -26.74
CA LEU A 582 -6.49 11.44 -27.72
C LEU A 582 -7.80 12.07 -27.21
N TYR A 583 -7.82 12.50 -25.94
CA TYR A 583 -8.99 13.09 -25.28
C TYR A 583 -8.55 14.16 -24.28
N GLN A 584 -8.97 15.41 -24.48
CA GLN A 584 -8.70 16.55 -23.61
C GLN A 584 -9.93 17.47 -23.62
N ASP A 585 -10.33 18.00 -22.46
CA ASP A 585 -11.43 18.97 -22.31
C ASP A 585 -12.80 18.56 -22.90
N GLY A 586 -13.09 17.26 -22.93
CA GLY A 586 -14.39 16.74 -23.39
C GLY A 586 -14.45 16.36 -24.86
N GLU A 587 -13.40 16.64 -25.64
CA GLU A 587 -13.35 16.38 -27.09
C GLU A 587 -12.32 15.31 -27.48
N PHE A 588 -12.64 14.56 -28.53
CA PHE A 588 -11.71 13.62 -29.16
C PHE A 588 -10.81 14.37 -30.15
N ARG A 589 -9.48 14.21 -30.02
CA ARG A 589 -8.57 14.59 -31.10
C ARG A 589 -8.65 13.54 -32.20
N VAL A 590 -9.38 13.84 -33.27
CA VAL A 590 -9.19 13.13 -34.55
C VAL A 590 -7.87 13.61 -35.11
N ASP A 591 -6.87 12.72 -35.10
CA ASP A 591 -5.57 13.00 -35.68
C ASP A 591 -5.75 13.24 -37.20
N LYS A 592 -5.54 14.48 -37.66
CA LYS A 592 -5.69 14.90 -39.08
C LYS A 592 -4.71 14.19 -40.04
N LYS A 593 -3.95 13.19 -39.59
CA LYS A 593 -3.03 12.40 -40.40
C LYS A 593 -3.63 11.15 -41.04
N LEU A 594 -4.90 10.84 -40.81
CA LEU A 594 -5.60 9.71 -41.44
C LEU A 594 -6.59 10.10 -42.56
N SER A 595 -6.74 11.39 -42.88
CA SER A 595 -7.50 11.84 -44.07
C SER A 595 -6.65 11.95 -45.34
N ALA A 596 -5.38 11.51 -45.30
CA ALA A 596 -4.47 11.53 -46.45
C ALA A 596 -4.33 10.13 -47.07
N VAL A 597 -5.45 9.52 -47.46
CA VAL A 597 -5.44 8.42 -48.45
C VAL A 597 -6.65 8.60 -49.37
N ALA A 598 -6.31 8.89 -50.64
CA ALA A 598 -7.13 8.81 -51.84
C ALA A 598 -8.31 9.78 -51.98
N MET A 599 -8.09 10.86 -52.75
CA MET A 599 -8.93 11.24 -53.90
C MET A 599 -8.01 12.03 -54.88
N PRO A 600 -7.92 11.67 -56.18
CA PRO A 600 -7.09 12.39 -57.15
C PRO A 600 -7.63 13.79 -57.42
N GLN A 601 -6.71 14.74 -57.58
CA GLN A 601 -6.98 16.10 -58.01
C GLN A 601 -7.71 16.10 -59.37
N PHE A 602 -8.90 16.71 -59.41
CA PHE A 602 -9.41 17.34 -60.61
C PHE A 602 -9.28 18.85 -60.45
N THR A 603 -8.47 19.42 -61.33
CA THR A 603 -8.36 20.83 -61.70
C THR A 603 -9.72 21.37 -62.18
N ASP A 604 -10.11 22.59 -61.81
CA ASP A 604 -10.01 23.78 -62.68
C ASP A 604 -10.53 25.06 -61.95
N PRO A 605 -10.43 26.29 -62.50
CA PRO A 605 -9.90 27.47 -61.81
C PRO A 605 -10.94 28.61 -61.72
N GLU A 606 -10.45 29.82 -61.39
CA GLU A 606 -11.15 31.11 -61.54
C GLU A 606 -12.15 31.50 -60.44
N HIS A 607 -11.63 32.12 -59.36
CA HIS A 607 -11.58 33.59 -59.17
C HIS A 607 -11.03 33.93 -57.78
#